data_AF-A0A4Q3RNG3-F1
#
_entry.id   AF-A0A4Q3RNG3-F1
#
_cell.length_a   1.000
_cell.length_b   1.000
_cell.length_c   1.000
_cell.angle_alpha   90.00
_cell.angle_beta   90.00
_cell.angle_gamma   90.00
#
_symmetry.space_group_name_H-M   'P 1'
#
loop_
_entity.id
_entity.type
_entity.pdbx_description
1 polymer ?
#
loop_
_entity_poly.entity_id
_entity_poly.type
_entity_poly.pdbx_seq_one_letter_code
_entity_poly.pdbx_strand_id
1 'polypeptide(L)'
;MKLSTAISPTVLRRCDPVVAKDSVAYATLRTNGPCGGTQSILAVYDIRDINNPVQVNTAFVGEPYGLGYADSALYICDRYSLIIFNISKPYEPQFVNSIPGDSYVDVIPDGNTLVCWVSEGVLLYDISERLNPQLITKIQ
;
A
#
# COMPACT_ATOMS: atom_id res chain seq x y z
N MET A 1 24.58 -7.18 -14.17
CA MET A 1 23.55 -6.99 -13.13
C MET A 1 22.19 -7.17 -13.79
N LYS A 2 21.56 -8.34 -13.62
CA LYS A 2 20.21 -8.60 -14.17
C LYS A 2 19.22 -7.94 -13.21
N LEU A 3 18.49 -6.92 -13.66
CA LEU A 3 17.34 -6.41 -12.92
C LEU A 3 16.37 -7.59 -12.77
N SER A 4 16.01 -7.93 -11.55
CA SER A 4 15.07 -9.00 -11.28
C SER A 4 13.70 -8.57 -11.79
N THR A 5 13.19 -9.31 -12.77
CA THR A 5 11.87 -9.05 -13.33
C THR A 5 10.85 -9.73 -12.44
N ALA A 6 10.44 -9.06 -11.36
CA ALA A 6 9.11 -9.31 -10.84
C ALA A 6 8.16 -9.00 -11.99
N ILE A 7 7.52 -10.00 -12.60
CA ILE A 7 6.48 -9.79 -13.61
C ILE A 7 5.18 -10.25 -12.98
N SER A 8 4.30 -9.29 -12.71
CA SER A 8 2.91 -9.62 -12.43
C SER A 8 2.31 -10.06 -13.76
N PRO A 9 1.54 -11.15 -13.83
CA PRO A 9 0.82 -11.50 -15.05
C PRO A 9 -0.20 -10.41 -15.47
N THR A 10 -0.43 -9.40 -14.63
CA THR A 10 -1.55 -8.46 -14.74
C THR A 10 -1.14 -7.02 -15.14
N VAL A 11 0.16 -6.68 -15.19
CA VAL A 11 0.66 -5.30 -15.38
C VAL A 11 1.75 -5.19 -16.45
N LEU A 12 1.66 -4.13 -17.28
CA LEU A 12 2.50 -3.92 -18.47
C LEU A 12 3.73 -3.02 -18.20
N ARG A 13 3.63 -2.06 -17.27
CA ARG A 13 4.74 -1.24 -16.72
C ARG A 13 4.50 -0.96 -15.24
N ARG A 14 5.56 -0.86 -14.43
CA ARG A 14 5.47 -0.68 -12.97
C ARG A 14 5.84 0.75 -12.57
N CYS A 15 4.90 1.49 -12.01
CA CYS A 15 5.13 2.79 -11.38
C CYS A 15 4.45 2.90 -10.02
N ASP A 16 3.90 1.79 -9.57
CA ASP A 16 3.12 1.73 -8.36
C ASP A 16 4.05 1.45 -7.18
N PRO A 17 3.74 1.98 -6.00
CA PRO A 17 4.59 1.84 -4.83
C PRO A 17 4.67 0.37 -4.38
N VAL A 18 5.84 0.02 -3.84
CA VAL A 18 6.14 -1.30 -3.28
C VAL A 18 6.78 -1.12 -1.90
N VAL A 19 6.34 -1.91 -0.94
CA VAL A 19 7.00 -2.02 0.37
C VAL A 19 7.36 -3.48 0.64
N ALA A 20 8.50 -3.68 1.30
CA ALA A 20 8.99 -5.01 1.64
C ALA A 20 9.09 -5.17 3.15
N LYS A 21 8.62 -6.31 3.65
CA LYS A 21 8.72 -6.75 5.04
C LYS A 21 9.22 -8.19 5.06
N ASP A 22 10.42 -8.38 5.61
CA ASP A 22 11.09 -9.68 5.69
C ASP A 22 11.20 -10.36 4.31
N SER A 23 10.48 -11.46 4.11
CA SER A 23 10.45 -12.25 2.88
C SER A 23 9.26 -11.96 1.97
N VAL A 24 8.51 -10.87 2.22
CA VAL A 24 7.31 -10.52 1.46
C VAL A 24 7.38 -9.08 0.95
N ALA A 25 6.94 -8.88 -0.29
CA ALA A 25 6.69 -7.56 -0.83
C ALA A 25 5.21 -7.35 -1.14
N TYR A 26 4.72 -6.16 -0.84
CA TYR A 26 3.38 -5.69 -1.16
C TYR A 26 3.50 -4.60 -2.20
N ALA A 27 2.81 -4.74 -3.32
CA ALA A 27 2.74 -3.71 -4.34
C ALA A 27 1.29 -3.43 -4.64
N THR A 28 0.88 -2.17 -4.61
CA THR A 28 -0.37 -1.78 -5.25
C THR A 28 -0.15 -1.79 -6.76
N LEU A 29 -1.17 -2.09 -7.55
CA LEU A 29 -1.12 -2.00 -9.01
C LEU A 29 -2.36 -1.24 -9.45
N ARG A 30 -2.22 -0.21 -10.30
CA ARG A 30 -3.33 0.65 -10.71
C ARG A 30 -3.52 0.64 -12.23
N THR A 31 -4.78 0.62 -12.67
CA THR A 31 -5.13 0.63 -14.10
C THR A 31 -5.09 2.04 -14.73
N ASN A 32 -5.53 3.07 -14.00
CA ASN A 32 -5.69 4.45 -14.48
C ASN A 32 -4.41 5.31 -14.36
N GLY A 33 -3.26 4.79 -14.82
CA GLY A 33 -1.99 5.51 -14.75
C GLY A 33 -1.13 5.33 -16.01
N PRO A 34 0.01 6.04 -16.11
CA PRO A 34 0.91 5.97 -17.27
C PRO A 34 1.51 4.58 -17.50
N CYS A 35 1.27 3.65 -16.58
CA CYS A 35 1.94 2.36 -16.50
C CYS A 35 1.02 1.19 -16.84
N GLY A 36 -0.30 1.42 -16.85
CA GLY A 36 -1.32 0.52 -17.37
C GLY A 36 -1.45 -0.80 -16.60
N GLY A 37 -2.69 -1.21 -16.36
CA GLY A 37 -3.01 -2.49 -15.72
C GLY A 37 -4.39 -2.96 -16.15
N THR A 38 -4.66 -4.25 -16.01
CA THR A 38 -6.00 -4.81 -16.30
C THR A 38 -6.94 -4.78 -15.10
N GLN A 39 -6.39 -4.72 -13.89
CA GLN A 39 -7.15 -4.63 -12.64
C GLN A 39 -6.36 -3.87 -11.57
N SER A 40 -7.05 -3.05 -10.78
CA SER A 40 -6.45 -2.40 -9.61
C SER A 40 -6.47 -3.36 -8.42
N ILE A 41 -5.29 -3.65 -7.86
CA ILE A 41 -5.12 -4.65 -6.82
C ILE A 41 -4.01 -4.27 -5.84
N LEU A 42 -4.06 -4.84 -4.64
CA LEU A 42 -2.89 -5.13 -3.82
C LEU A 42 -2.34 -6.49 -4.25
N ALA A 43 -1.12 -6.55 -4.73
CA ALA A 43 -0.41 -7.78 -5.07
C ALA A 43 0.62 -8.12 -3.99
N VAL A 44 0.66 -9.40 -3.61
CA VAL A 44 1.57 -9.94 -2.59
C VAL A 44 2.58 -10.87 -3.25
N TYR A 45 3.85 -10.63 -2.97
CA TYR A 45 4.96 -11.37 -3.55
C TYR A 45 5.79 -12.05 -2.47
N ASP A 46 6.11 -13.32 -2.69
CA ASP A 46 7.23 -13.97 -2.02
C ASP A 46 8.53 -13.50 -2.67
N ILE A 47 9.42 -12.94 -1.86
CA ILE A 47 10.71 -12.39 -2.27
C ILE A 47 11.90 -13.07 -1.60
N ARG A 48 11.73 -14.32 -1.12
CA ARG A 48 12.85 -15.13 -0.57
C ARG A 48 14.02 -15.26 -1.55
N ASP A 49 13.71 -15.35 -2.84
CA ASP A 49 14.68 -15.11 -3.91
C ASP A 49 14.34 -13.78 -4.59
N ILE A 50 15.08 -12.73 -4.25
CA ILE A 50 14.90 -11.39 -4.83
C ILE A 50 15.14 -11.36 -6.35
N ASN A 51 15.86 -12.35 -6.90
CA ASN A 51 16.06 -12.46 -8.35
C ASN A 51 14.87 -13.10 -9.06
N ASN A 52 14.02 -13.82 -8.32
CA ASN A 52 12.85 -14.52 -8.83
C ASN A 52 11.64 -14.37 -7.88
N PRO A 53 11.10 -13.16 -7.72
CA PRO A 53 9.96 -12.92 -6.86
C PRO A 53 8.68 -13.52 -7.46
N VAL A 54 7.86 -14.16 -6.63
CA VAL A 54 6.66 -14.91 -7.05
C VAL A 54 5.41 -14.24 -6.48
N GLN A 55 4.46 -13.87 -7.34
CA GLN A 55 3.17 -13.37 -6.87
C GLN A 55 2.36 -14.52 -6.27
N VAL A 56 2.01 -14.43 -5.00
CA VAL A 56 1.34 -15.51 -4.25
C VAL A 56 -0.08 -15.18 -3.83
N ASN A 57 -0.45 -13.89 -3.80
CA ASN A 57 -1.81 -13.48 -3.46
C ASN A 57 -2.16 -12.12 -4.09
N THR A 58 -3.47 -11.82 -4.17
CA THR A 58 -4.01 -10.52 -4.56
C THR A 58 -5.23 -10.16 -3.73
N ALA A 59 -5.44 -8.87 -3.49
CA ALA A 59 -6.68 -8.33 -2.94
C ALA A 59 -7.15 -7.14 -3.79
N PHE A 60 -8.46 -6.97 -3.95
CA PHE A 60 -8.99 -5.85 -4.72
C PHE A 60 -8.78 -4.53 -3.97
N VAL A 61 -8.28 -3.51 -4.66
CA VAL A 61 -8.18 -2.13 -4.19
C VAL A 61 -8.54 -1.23 -5.37
N GLY A 62 -9.51 -0.32 -5.21
CA GLY A 62 -10.16 0.35 -6.35
C GLY A 62 -9.22 1.21 -7.21
N GLU A 63 -8.55 2.19 -6.59
CA GLU A 63 -7.61 3.08 -7.29
C GLU A 63 -6.49 3.47 -6.31
N PRO A 64 -5.50 2.59 -6.06
CA PRO A 64 -4.47 2.85 -5.08
C PRO A 64 -3.43 3.87 -5.58
N TYR A 65 -2.94 4.72 -4.68
CA TYR A 65 -1.94 5.76 -4.96
C TYR A 65 -0.67 5.59 -4.11
N GLY A 66 -0.83 5.59 -2.79
CA GLY A 66 0.24 5.50 -1.79
C GLY A 66 0.23 4.18 -1.05
N LEU A 67 1.40 3.75 -0.57
CA LEU A 67 1.56 2.49 0.16
C LEU A 67 2.65 2.61 1.21
N GLY A 68 2.31 2.32 2.47
CA GLY A 68 3.24 2.31 3.59
C GLY A 68 2.87 1.20 4.57
N TYR A 69 3.81 0.75 5.41
CA TYR A 69 3.51 -0.20 6.48
C TYR A 69 4.17 0.21 7.80
N ALA A 70 3.55 -0.17 8.90
CA ALA A 70 4.14 -0.11 10.24
C ALA A 70 3.77 -1.38 11.00
N ASP A 71 4.78 -2.17 11.36
CA ASP A 71 4.62 -3.46 12.03
C ASP A 71 3.66 -4.41 11.27
N SER A 72 2.47 -4.67 11.81
CA SER A 72 1.44 -5.52 11.19
C SER A 72 0.39 -4.76 10.37
N ALA A 73 0.49 -3.44 10.26
CA ALA A 73 -0.46 -2.63 9.51
C ALA A 73 0.12 -2.21 8.15
N LEU A 74 -0.66 -2.41 7.09
CA LEU A 74 -0.39 -1.92 5.75
C LEU A 74 -1.44 -0.84 5.43
N TYR A 75 -0.97 0.36 5.11
CA TYR A 75 -1.78 1.53 4.81
C TYR A 75 -1.75 1.78 3.30
N ILE A 76 -2.92 1.90 2.70
CA ILE A 76 -3.08 2.12 1.26
C ILE A 76 -3.93 3.35 1.06
N CYS A 77 -3.42 4.33 0.34
CA CYS A 77 -4.19 5.49 -0.08
C CYS A 77 -4.99 5.14 -1.33
N ASP A 78 -6.29 5.44 -1.35
CA ASP A 78 -7.08 5.51 -2.57
C ASP A 78 -7.75 6.89 -2.74
N ARG A 79 -8.50 7.09 -3.82
CA ARG A 79 -9.17 8.37 -4.12
C ARG A 79 -10.13 8.84 -3.01
N TYR A 80 -10.65 7.92 -2.19
CA TYR A 80 -11.75 8.20 -1.27
C TYR A 80 -11.43 7.89 0.19
N SER A 81 -10.32 7.21 0.45
CA SER A 81 -10.04 6.64 1.76
C SER A 81 -8.58 6.27 1.98
N LEU A 82 -8.21 6.20 3.26
CA LEU A 82 -7.06 5.45 3.74
C LEU A 82 -7.56 4.05 4.10
N ILE A 83 -7.11 3.03 3.38
CA ILE A 83 -7.46 1.63 3.59
C ILE A 83 -6.39 0.98 4.48
N ILE A 84 -6.81 0.17 5.44
CA ILE A 84 -5.93 -0.50 6.38
C ILE A 84 -6.09 -2.02 6.26
N PHE A 85 -4.98 -2.70 6.03
CA PHE A 85 -4.87 -4.15 6.06
C PHE A 85 -4.01 -4.61 7.23
N ASN A 86 -4.39 -5.74 7.84
CA ASN A 86 -3.55 -6.49 8.75
C ASN A 86 -2.70 -7.50 7.97
N ILE A 87 -1.38 -7.37 8.08
CA ILE A 87 -0.37 -8.21 7.42
C ILE A 87 0.38 -9.12 8.41
N SER A 88 -0.19 -9.40 9.59
CA SER A 88 0.37 -10.38 10.56
C SER A 88 0.54 -11.77 9.94
N LYS A 89 -0.36 -12.14 9.02
CA LYS A 89 -0.16 -13.26 8.10
C LYS A 89 0.38 -12.69 6.79
N PRO A 90 1.68 -12.83 6.50
CA PRO A 90 2.32 -11.97 5.52
C PRO A 90 1.83 -12.24 4.09
N TYR A 91 1.43 -13.48 3.78
CA TYR A 91 0.90 -13.84 2.47
C TYR A 91 -0.63 -13.69 2.35
N GLU A 92 -1.33 -13.32 3.42
CA GLU A 92 -2.80 -13.22 3.48
C GLU A 92 -3.25 -11.91 4.13
N PRO A 93 -3.02 -10.74 3.48
CA PRO A 93 -3.51 -9.46 4.00
C PRO A 93 -5.01 -9.50 4.28
N GLN A 94 -5.41 -9.12 5.49
CA GLN A 94 -6.81 -9.07 5.91
C GLN A 94 -7.25 -7.61 5.93
N PHE A 95 -8.31 -7.25 5.20
CA PHE A 95 -8.91 -5.92 5.32
C PHE A 95 -9.41 -5.71 6.76
N VAL A 96 -9.08 -4.56 7.35
CA VAL A 96 -9.51 -4.20 8.72
C VAL A 96 -10.60 -3.15 8.66
N ASN A 97 -10.27 -1.99 8.10
CA ASN A 97 -11.18 -0.86 7.97
C ASN A 97 -10.67 0.11 6.88
N SER A 98 -11.47 1.14 6.63
CA SER A 98 -11.06 2.29 5.84
C SER A 98 -11.52 3.58 6.52
N ILE A 99 -10.68 4.61 6.44
CA ILE A 99 -10.99 5.95 6.94
C ILE A 99 -11.32 6.81 5.72
N PRO A 100 -12.59 7.21 5.54
CA PRO A 100 -12.97 8.05 4.41
C PRO A 100 -12.34 9.44 4.54
N GLY A 101 -12.04 10.05 3.40
CA GLY A 101 -11.49 11.40 3.34
C GLY A 101 -11.25 11.83 1.89
N ASP A 102 -10.99 13.11 1.71
CA ASP A 102 -10.83 13.68 0.37
C ASP A 102 -9.42 13.37 -0.17
N SER A 103 -9.36 12.49 -1.17
CA SER A 103 -8.21 12.28 -2.08
C SER A 103 -6.86 12.08 -1.37
N TYR A 104 -6.65 10.88 -0.81
CA TYR A 104 -5.34 10.49 -0.33
C TYR A 104 -4.38 10.23 -1.50
N VAL A 105 -3.20 10.83 -1.43
CA VAL A 105 -2.18 10.78 -2.48
C VAL A 105 -1.03 9.88 -2.07
N ASP A 106 -0.51 10.09 -0.86
CA ASP A 106 0.63 9.33 -0.34
C ASP A 106 0.54 9.14 1.18
N VAL A 107 1.25 8.13 1.69
CA VAL A 107 1.28 7.77 3.10
C VAL A 107 2.67 7.36 3.54
N ILE A 108 3.14 7.98 4.62
CA ILE A 108 4.46 7.73 5.21
C ILE A 108 4.28 7.47 6.71
N PRO A 109 4.42 6.22 7.17
CA PRO A 109 4.51 5.90 8.58
C PRO A 109 5.89 6.28 9.15
N ASP A 110 5.92 7.01 10.26
CA ASP A 110 7.13 7.36 11.01
C ASP A 110 6.87 7.25 12.53
N GLY A 111 7.50 6.27 13.18
CA GLY A 111 7.27 5.96 14.59
C GLY A 111 5.79 5.68 14.90
N ASN A 112 5.15 6.54 15.69
CA ASN A 112 3.72 6.46 16.02
C ASN A 112 2.87 7.46 15.23
N THR A 113 3.43 8.10 14.21
CA THR A 113 2.71 9.06 13.36
C THR A 113 2.59 8.52 11.95
N LEU A 114 1.40 8.62 11.37
CA LEU A 114 1.16 8.39 9.95
C LEU A 114 0.94 9.73 9.29
N VAL A 115 1.84 10.09 8.37
CA VAL A 115 1.72 11.29 7.56
C VAL A 115 0.96 10.92 6.29
N CYS A 116 -0.20 11.53 6.09
CA CYS A 116 -1.02 11.33 4.90
C CYS A 116 -1.06 12.63 4.09
N TRP A 117 -0.49 12.60 2.89
CA TRP A 117 -0.67 13.70 1.94
C TRP A 117 -2.02 13.55 1.26
N VAL A 118 -2.86 14.59 1.37
CA VAL A 118 -4.17 14.70 0.73
C VAL A 118 -4.21 15.90 -0.20
N SER A 119 -5.23 16.01 -1.05
CA SER A 119 -5.35 17.15 -1.99
C SER A 119 -5.36 18.52 -1.30
N GLU A 120 -5.93 18.59 -0.09
CA GLU A 120 -6.13 19.81 0.69
C GLU A 120 -5.14 19.95 1.88
N GLY A 121 -3.93 19.40 1.74
CA GLY A 121 -2.86 19.53 2.75
C GLY A 121 -2.37 18.20 3.30
N VAL A 122 -2.05 18.15 4.59
CA VAL A 122 -1.50 16.96 5.27
C VAL A 122 -2.38 16.59 6.46
N LEU A 123 -2.75 15.32 6.56
CA LEU A 123 -3.36 14.74 7.74
C LEU A 123 -2.30 13.96 8.52
N LEU A 124 -2.27 14.16 9.84
CA LEU A 124 -1.43 13.38 10.74
C LEU A 124 -2.32 12.47 11.57
N TYR A 125 -2.04 11.17 11.57
CA TYR A 125 -2.72 10.21 12.44
C TYR A 125 -1.75 9.64 13.49
N ASP A 126 -2.25 9.38 14.69
CA ASP A 126 -1.60 8.54 15.70
C ASP A 126 -1.87 7.09 15.32
N ILE A 127 -0.79 6.33 15.16
CA ILE A 127 -0.79 4.89 14.85
C ILE A 127 -0.09 4.09 15.95
N SER A 128 -0.12 4.55 17.21
CA SER A 128 0.30 3.76 18.37
C SER A 128 -0.48 2.44 18.44
N GLU A 129 -1.76 2.47 18.10
CA GLU A 129 -2.54 1.30 17.70
C GLU A 129 -2.52 1.16 16.17
N ARG A 130 -1.61 0.31 15.66
CA ARG A 130 -1.30 0.21 14.22
C ARG A 130 -2.51 -0.01 13.31
N LEU A 131 -3.50 -0.76 13.78
CA LEU A 131 -4.70 -1.10 13.01
C LEU A 131 -5.86 -0.12 13.24
N ASN A 132 -5.66 0.93 14.03
CA ASN A 132 -6.69 1.88 14.43
C ASN A 132 -6.18 3.34 14.42
N PRO A 133 -5.82 3.90 13.24
CA PRO A 133 -5.30 5.27 13.16
C PRO A 133 -6.28 6.31 13.72
N GLN A 134 -5.81 7.21 14.58
CA GLN A 134 -6.59 8.30 15.17
C GLN A 134 -6.12 9.65 14.65
N LEU A 135 -7.01 10.48 14.11
CA LEU A 135 -6.62 11.79 13.57
C LEU A 135 -6.04 12.68 14.69
N ILE A 136 -4.82 13.16 14.50
CA ILE A 136 -4.18 14.14 15.39
C ILE A 136 -4.56 15.55 14.92
N THR A 137 -4.27 15.87 13.66
CA THR A 137 -4.50 17.20 13.11
C THR A 137 -4.51 17.21 11.58
N LYS A 138 -5.04 18.30 11.02
CA LYS A 138 -4.94 18.67 9.60
C LYS A 138 -4.11 19.94 9.48
N ILE A 139 -3.11 19.91 8.60
CA ILE A 139 -2.27 21.05 8.24
C ILE A 139 -2.65 21.47 6.82
N GLN A 140 -2.98 22.75 6.65
CA GLN A 140 -3.35 23.37 5.36
C GLN A 140 -2.26 24.29 4.86
#